data_AF-A0A1J7FW22-F1
#
_entry.id   AF-A0A1J7FW22-F1
#
_cell.length_a   1.000
_cell.length_b   1.000
_cell.length_c   1.000
_cell.angle_alpha   90.00
_cell.angle_beta   90.00
_cell.angle_gamma   90.00
#
_symmetry.space_group_name_H-M   'P 1'
#
loop_
_entity.id
_entity.type
_entity.pdbx_description
1 polymer ?
#
loop_
_entity_poly.entity_id
_entity_poly.type
_entity_poly.pdbx_seq_one_letter_code
_entity_poly.pdbx_strand_id
1 'polypeptide(L)'
;MATEVNRKNYAESTCAHTKKPNKETSFPSGILPTTLAVLPIGFIARAYQAIRPPPPKICGSPDGPHITAPRIKLRDGRHLAYKEHGVPKDAAKNKIVYVHGFDACRHDVVAAKTLSPDVEDLGVYIISFD
;
A
#
# COMPACT_ATOMS: atom_id res chain seq x y z
N MET A 1 72.94 -78.98 13.67
CA MET A 1 72.15 -77.75 13.88
C MET A 1 70.77 -78.17 14.34
N ALA A 2 70.45 -77.89 15.60
CA ALA A 2 69.24 -78.33 16.27
C ALA A 2 68.02 -77.48 15.91
N THR A 3 66.88 -78.12 16.12
CA THR A 3 65.48 -77.70 16.10
C THR A 3 65.15 -76.28 16.55
N GLU A 4 64.11 -75.69 15.94
CA GLU A 4 62.97 -75.18 16.71
C GLU A 4 61.68 -75.14 15.89
N VAL A 5 60.60 -75.65 16.47
CA VAL A 5 59.21 -75.57 15.98
C VAL A 5 58.43 -74.80 17.04
N ASN A 6 57.73 -73.72 16.67
CA ASN A 6 56.71 -73.12 17.54
C ASN A 6 55.53 -72.51 16.75
N ARG A 7 54.63 -73.41 16.36
CA ARG A 7 53.16 -73.45 16.57
C ARG A 7 52.30 -72.16 16.74
N LYS A 8 51.34 -72.05 15.80
CA LYS A 8 49.90 -71.63 15.91
C LYS A 8 49.54 -70.15 16.14
N ASN A 9 48.66 -69.62 15.28
CA ASN A 9 47.20 -69.58 15.50
C ASN A 9 46.44 -69.09 14.25
N TYR A 10 45.34 -69.78 13.95
CA TYR A 10 44.32 -69.41 12.97
C TYR A 10 43.40 -68.34 13.59
N ALA A 11 42.98 -67.33 12.82
CA ALA A 11 41.79 -66.54 13.13
C ALA A 11 41.20 -65.96 11.83
N GLU A 12 40.11 -66.60 11.38
CA GLU A 12 39.10 -66.00 10.52
C GLU A 12 38.43 -64.87 11.32
N SER A 13 38.38 -63.65 10.77
CA SER A 13 37.63 -62.54 11.37
C SER A 13 36.64 -61.96 10.37
N THR A 14 35.40 -61.84 10.85
CA THR A 14 34.13 -61.63 10.18
C THR A 14 33.91 -60.22 9.63
N CYS A 15 33.08 -60.16 8.58
CA CYS A 15 32.43 -59.01 7.93
C CYS A 15 32.28 -57.71 8.74
N ALA A 16 32.61 -56.57 8.10
CA ALA A 16 32.03 -55.28 8.43
C ALA A 16 31.66 -54.49 7.17
N HIS A 17 30.37 -54.47 6.87
CA HIS A 17 29.75 -53.67 5.83
C HIS A 17 29.81 -52.18 6.25
N THR A 18 30.63 -51.38 5.57
CA THR A 18 30.73 -49.94 5.84
C THR A 18 29.51 -49.21 5.27
N LYS A 19 28.54 -48.85 6.11
CA LYS A 19 27.52 -47.85 5.77
C LYS A 19 28.17 -46.47 5.72
N LYS A 20 28.15 -45.82 4.55
CA LYS A 20 28.50 -44.39 4.41
C LYS A 20 27.56 -43.55 5.28
N PRO A 21 28.06 -42.62 6.10
CA PRO A 21 27.19 -41.65 6.77
C PRO A 21 26.65 -40.66 5.73
N ASN A 22 25.33 -40.60 5.60
CA ASN A 22 24.64 -39.53 4.88
C ASN A 22 24.85 -38.24 5.69
N LYS A 23 25.52 -37.23 5.11
CA LYS A 23 25.63 -35.90 5.71
C LYS A 23 24.28 -35.21 5.54
N GLU A 24 23.40 -35.40 6.50
CA GLU A 24 22.26 -34.50 6.65
C GLU A 24 22.78 -33.16 7.18
N THR A 25 22.75 -32.13 6.34
CA THR A 25 22.96 -30.75 6.77
C THR A 25 21.75 -30.34 7.59
N SER A 26 21.81 -30.60 8.90
CA SER A 26 20.82 -30.10 9.86
C SER A 26 20.93 -28.59 9.95
N PHE A 27 20.09 -27.87 9.21
CA PHE A 27 19.89 -26.44 9.44
C PHE A 27 19.12 -26.25 10.76
N PRO A 28 19.53 -25.34 11.66
CA PRO A 28 18.86 -25.18 12.94
C PRO A 28 17.43 -24.65 12.76
N SER A 29 16.47 -25.50 13.10
CA SER A 29 15.05 -25.44 12.77
C SER A 29 14.23 -24.49 13.68
N GLY A 30 14.55 -23.20 13.78
CA GLY A 30 13.61 -22.32 14.48
C GLY A 30 13.87 -20.82 14.48
N ILE A 31 15.11 -20.38 14.32
CA ILE A 31 15.45 -18.96 14.46
C ILE A 31 15.77 -18.32 13.10
N LEU A 32 16.55 -19.01 12.27
CA LEU A 32 17.00 -18.53 10.95
C LEU A 32 15.89 -18.24 9.93
N PRO A 33 14.87 -19.09 9.72
CA PRO A 33 13.85 -18.79 8.70
C PRO A 33 12.96 -17.60 9.11
N THR A 34 12.68 -17.45 10.41
CA THR A 34 11.86 -16.36 10.94
C THR A 34 12.58 -15.02 10.86
N THR A 35 13.89 -14.97 11.18
CA THR A 35 14.68 -13.73 11.03
C THR A 35 14.82 -13.34 9.55
N LEU A 36 14.99 -14.31 8.66
CA LEU A 36 15.06 -14.07 7.22
C LEU A 36 13.76 -13.51 6.63
N ALA A 37 12.60 -13.84 7.21
CA ALA A 37 11.30 -13.31 6.79
C ALA A 37 10.96 -11.93 7.40
N VAL A 38 11.38 -11.64 8.64
CA VAL A 38 11.13 -10.35 9.30
C VAL A 38 11.98 -9.22 8.72
N LEU A 39 13.22 -9.53 8.34
CA LEU A 39 14.15 -8.56 7.74
C LEU A 39 13.56 -7.84 6.50
N PRO A 40 13.06 -8.54 5.45
CA PRO A 40 12.50 -7.88 4.27
C PRO A 40 11.23 -7.08 4.60
N ILE A 41 10.37 -7.55 5.52
CA ILE A 41 9.19 -6.80 5.96
C ILE A 41 9.60 -5.48 6.60
N GLY A 42 10.62 -5.49 7.47
CA GLY A 42 11.18 -4.28 8.08
C GLY A 42 11.76 -3.31 7.05
N PHE A 43 12.48 -3.81 6.04
CA PHE A 43 13.00 -2.99 4.95
C PHE A 43 11.88 -2.38 4.10
N ILE A 44 10.85 -3.15 3.75
CA ILE A 44 9.68 -2.67 3.00
C ILE A 44 8.94 -1.60 3.80
N ALA A 45 8.71 -1.81 5.10
CA ALA A 45 8.06 -0.82 5.96
C ALA A 45 8.86 0.48 6.05
N ARG A 46 10.19 0.40 6.18
CA ARG A 46 11.07 1.58 6.20
C ARG A 46 11.10 2.30 4.84
N ALA A 47 11.17 1.55 3.74
CA ALA A 47 11.09 2.11 2.40
C ALA A 47 9.76 2.81 2.17
N TYR A 48 8.64 2.18 2.58
CA TYR A 48 7.32 2.78 2.54
C TYR A 48 7.28 4.09 3.34
N GLN A 49 7.76 4.11 4.58
CA GLN A 49 7.83 5.34 5.37
C GLN A 49 8.70 6.42 4.72
N ALA A 50 9.80 6.05 4.08
CA ALA A 50 10.71 7.00 3.44
C ALA A 50 10.12 7.63 2.15
N ILE A 51 9.26 6.91 1.43
CA ILE A 51 8.61 7.41 0.20
C ILE A 51 7.25 8.07 0.47
N ARG A 52 6.72 8.00 1.70
CA ARG A 52 5.49 8.70 2.03
C ARG A 52 5.73 10.21 1.97
N PRO A 53 4.95 10.95 1.17
CA PRO A 53 5.07 12.40 1.17
C PRO A 53 4.72 12.94 2.56
N PRO A 54 5.32 14.07 2.97
CA PRO A 54 4.91 14.74 4.19
C PRO A 54 3.42 15.10 4.11
N PRO A 55 2.71 15.20 5.25
CA PRO A 55 1.33 15.65 5.25
C PRO A 55 1.17 16.97 4.48
N PRO A 56 0.17 17.10 3.59
CA PRO A 56 -0.03 18.31 2.82
C PRO A 56 -0.29 19.49 3.75
N LYS A 57 0.27 20.65 3.38
CA LYS A 57 0.05 21.89 4.13
C LYS A 57 -1.39 22.36 3.95
N ILE A 58 -1.95 22.92 5.02
CA ILE A 58 -3.33 23.43 5.03
C ILE A 58 -3.42 24.68 4.14
N CYS A 59 -4.37 24.71 3.21
CA CYS A 59 -4.59 25.89 2.38
C CYS A 59 -5.02 27.11 3.23
N GLY A 60 -4.24 28.19 3.14
CA GLY A 60 -4.42 29.44 3.90
C GLY A 60 -3.60 29.54 5.19
N SER A 61 -2.74 28.56 5.52
CA SER A 61 -1.73 28.74 6.57
C SER A 61 -0.54 29.59 6.06
N PRO A 62 0.30 30.18 6.95
CA PRO A 62 1.40 31.07 6.55
C PRO A 62 2.34 30.50 5.48
N ASP A 63 2.64 29.19 5.55
CA ASP A 63 3.50 28.49 4.58
C ASP A 63 2.72 27.57 3.63
N GLY A 64 1.39 27.63 3.68
CA GLY A 64 0.48 26.76 2.94
C GLY A 64 0.05 27.35 1.59
N PRO A 65 -0.54 26.52 0.70
CA PRO A 65 -1.10 27.02 -0.55
C PRO A 65 -2.17 28.08 -0.30
N HIS A 66 -2.31 29.03 -1.22
CA HIS A 66 -3.40 30.00 -1.16
C HIS A 66 -4.76 29.34 -1.37
N ILE A 67 -5.80 29.98 -0.85
CA ILE A 67 -7.19 29.53 -1.02
C ILE A 67 -7.67 30.04 -2.37
N THR A 68 -7.91 29.14 -3.31
CA THR A 68 -8.25 29.47 -4.71
C THR A 68 -9.71 29.19 -5.08
N ALA A 69 -10.48 28.56 -4.18
CA ALA A 69 -11.86 28.13 -4.44
C ALA A 69 -12.79 28.46 -3.28
N PRO A 70 -14.09 28.67 -3.54
CA PRO A 70 -15.08 28.78 -2.49
C PRO A 70 -15.16 27.47 -1.70
N ARG A 71 -15.38 27.60 -0.39
CA ARG A 71 -15.35 26.47 0.55
C ARG A 71 -16.25 26.72 1.75
N ILE A 72 -16.81 25.65 2.29
CA ILE A 72 -17.57 25.66 3.53
C ILE A 72 -16.77 25.03 4.66
N LYS A 73 -16.82 25.62 5.86
CA LYS A 73 -16.19 25.06 7.05
C LYS A 73 -17.13 24.02 7.68
N LEU A 74 -16.65 22.81 7.85
CA LEU A 74 -17.36 21.71 8.51
C LEU A 74 -17.29 21.84 10.03
N ARG A 75 -18.13 21.07 10.74
CA ARG A 75 -18.19 21.08 12.22
C ARG A 75 -16.87 20.69 12.89
N ASP A 76 -16.09 19.83 12.25
CA ASP A 76 -14.76 19.39 12.71
C ASP A 76 -13.62 20.36 12.34
N GLY A 77 -13.96 21.51 11.73
CA GLY A 77 -12.99 22.53 11.35
C GLY A 77 -12.32 22.31 9.98
N ARG A 78 -12.56 21.17 9.31
CA ARG A 78 -12.09 20.95 7.93
C ARG A 78 -12.84 21.85 6.96
N HIS A 79 -12.26 22.08 5.79
CA HIS A 79 -12.88 22.86 4.73
C HIS A 79 -13.25 21.96 3.55
N LEU A 80 -14.48 22.09 3.09
CA LEU A 80 -15.00 21.40 1.92
C LEU A 80 -15.09 22.39 0.77
N ALA A 81 -14.26 22.22 -0.26
CA ALA A 81 -14.30 23.09 -1.44
C ALA A 81 -15.42 22.66 -2.38
N TYR A 82 -16.05 23.62 -3.05
CA TYR A 82 -17.15 23.35 -3.95
C TYR A 82 -17.08 24.20 -5.22
N LYS A 83 -17.84 23.79 -6.24
CA LYS A 83 -18.04 24.53 -7.48
C LYS A 83 -19.51 24.51 -7.87
N GLU A 84 -20.00 25.68 -8.26
CA GLU A 84 -21.36 25.88 -8.76
C GLU A 84 -21.35 25.92 -10.30
N HIS A 85 -22.41 25.37 -10.89
CA HIS A 85 -22.62 25.28 -12.33
C HIS A 85 -24.10 25.55 -12.67
N GLY A 86 -24.34 25.97 -13.92
CA GLY A 86 -25.68 26.29 -14.40
C GLY A 86 -26.14 27.67 -13.94
N VAL A 87 -27.45 27.82 -13.72
CA VAL A 87 -28.02 29.11 -13.30
C VAL A 87 -27.77 29.40 -11.81
N PRO A 88 -27.79 30.68 -11.36
CA PRO A 88 -27.67 31.02 -9.96
C PRO A 88 -28.71 30.29 -9.08
N LYS A 89 -28.31 29.87 -7.88
CA LYS A 89 -29.14 29.08 -6.94
C LYS A 89 -30.52 29.69 -6.67
N ASP A 90 -30.63 31.00 -6.62
CA ASP A 90 -31.87 31.70 -6.30
C ASP A 90 -32.82 31.79 -7.50
N ALA A 91 -32.31 31.65 -8.72
CA ALA A 91 -33.08 31.61 -9.96
C ALA A 91 -33.38 30.17 -10.45
N ALA A 92 -32.81 29.16 -9.80
CA ALA A 92 -32.89 27.77 -10.25
C ALA A 92 -34.25 27.13 -9.99
N LYS A 93 -34.81 26.50 -11.03
CA LYS A 93 -35.99 25.63 -10.96
C LYS A 93 -35.65 24.28 -10.32
N ASN A 94 -34.47 23.76 -10.62
CA ASN A 94 -33.98 22.45 -10.16
C ASN A 94 -32.61 22.60 -9.51
N LYS A 95 -32.39 21.93 -8.37
CA LYS A 95 -31.13 22.00 -7.60
C LYS A 95 -30.57 20.60 -7.41
N ILE A 96 -29.33 20.39 -7.87
CA ILE A 96 -28.66 19.09 -7.86
C ILE A 96 -27.37 19.22 -7.06
N VAL A 97 -27.16 18.30 -6.11
CA VAL A 97 -25.86 18.09 -5.47
C VAL A 97 -25.18 16.92 -6.18
N TYR A 98 -24.10 17.21 -6.88
CA TYR A 98 -23.31 16.23 -7.61
C TYR A 98 -22.22 15.66 -6.71
N VAL A 99 -22.29 14.35 -6.47
CA VAL A 99 -21.25 13.59 -5.76
C VAL A 99 -20.37 12.93 -6.82
N HIS A 100 -19.09 13.27 -6.86
CA HIS A 100 -18.16 12.66 -7.80
C HIS A 100 -17.68 11.28 -7.33
N GLY A 101 -17.21 10.47 -8.28
CA GLY A 101 -16.63 9.16 -8.01
C GLY A 101 -15.22 9.24 -7.43
N PHE A 102 -14.64 8.06 -7.17
CA PHE A 102 -13.23 7.95 -6.80
C PHE A 102 -12.34 8.46 -7.95
N ASP A 103 -11.20 9.09 -7.61
CA ASP A 103 -10.25 9.71 -8.56
C ASP A 103 -10.80 10.91 -9.36
N ALA A 104 -11.91 11.50 -8.91
CA ALA A 104 -12.49 12.72 -9.47
C ALA A 104 -12.48 13.86 -8.42
N CYS A 105 -12.86 15.07 -8.84
CA CYS A 105 -12.99 16.24 -7.98
C CYS A 105 -14.22 17.09 -8.31
N ARG A 106 -14.45 18.17 -7.57
CA ARG A 106 -15.49 19.18 -7.85
C ARG A 106 -15.46 19.76 -9.28
N HIS A 107 -14.38 19.55 -10.03
CA HIS A 107 -14.30 20.04 -11.41
C HIS A 107 -14.85 19.04 -12.43
N ASP A 108 -15.17 17.82 -12.04
CA ASP A 108 -15.46 16.70 -12.95
C ASP A 108 -16.96 16.43 -13.15
N VAL A 109 -17.76 17.49 -13.06
CA VAL A 109 -19.19 17.44 -13.40
C VAL A 109 -19.35 17.39 -14.92
N VAL A 110 -19.26 16.21 -15.51
CA VAL A 110 -19.34 16.01 -16.97
C VAL A 110 -20.64 16.58 -17.53
N ALA A 111 -21.78 16.29 -16.90
CA ALA A 111 -23.08 16.78 -17.32
C ALA A 111 -23.14 18.32 -17.41
N ALA A 112 -22.53 19.03 -16.47
CA ALA A 112 -22.50 20.49 -16.51
C ALA A 112 -21.63 21.05 -17.65
N LYS A 113 -20.62 20.30 -18.10
CA LYS A 113 -19.74 20.70 -19.21
C LYS A 113 -20.31 20.33 -20.56
N THR A 114 -20.90 19.13 -20.68
CA THR A 114 -21.32 18.57 -21.98
C THR A 114 -22.74 18.94 -22.37
N LEU A 115 -23.59 19.27 -21.41
CA LEU A 115 -25.00 19.63 -21.63
C LEU A 115 -25.24 21.14 -21.50
N SER A 116 -24.21 21.97 -21.49
CA SER A 116 -24.38 23.42 -21.61
C SER A 116 -24.64 23.75 -23.09
N PRO A 117 -25.68 24.55 -23.44
CA PRO A 117 -26.50 25.39 -22.55
C PRO A 117 -27.79 24.75 -22.00
N ASP A 118 -28.17 23.53 -22.39
CA ASP A 118 -29.44 22.88 -21.95
C ASP A 118 -29.65 22.89 -20.43
N VAL A 119 -28.56 22.74 -19.65
CA VAL A 119 -28.57 22.85 -18.17
C VAL A 119 -29.12 24.21 -17.71
N GLU A 120 -28.77 25.28 -18.41
CA GLU A 120 -29.18 26.64 -18.09
C GLU A 120 -30.63 26.89 -18.51
N ASP A 121 -31.03 26.41 -19.70
CA ASP A 121 -32.41 26.55 -20.21
C ASP A 121 -33.43 25.80 -19.35
N LEU A 122 -33.04 24.64 -18.82
CA LEU A 122 -33.82 23.87 -17.86
C LEU A 122 -33.84 24.51 -16.44
N GLY A 123 -33.10 25.60 -16.24
CA GLY A 123 -32.99 26.30 -14.97
C GLY A 123 -32.37 25.43 -13.89
N VAL A 124 -31.39 24.60 -14.24
CA VAL A 124 -30.72 23.68 -13.31
C VAL A 124 -29.52 24.37 -12.68
N TYR A 125 -29.45 24.29 -11.36
CA TYR A 125 -28.27 24.60 -10.57
C TYR A 125 -27.63 23.31 -10.10
N ILE A 126 -26.33 23.15 -10.36
CA ILE A 126 -25.56 22.00 -9.93
C ILE A 126 -24.42 22.48 -9.04
N ILE A 127 -24.33 21.91 -7.83
CA ILE A 127 -23.19 22.10 -6.94
C ILE A 127 -22.42 20.80 -6.83
N SER A 128 -21.10 20.86 -6.96
CA SER A 128 -20.17 19.76 -6.76
C SER A 128 -19.14 20.11 -5.72
N PHE A 129 -18.61 19.12 -5.01
CA PHE A 129 -17.68 19.31 -3.90
C PHE A 129 -16.59 18.24 -3.91
N ASP A 130 -15.47 18.49 -3.23
CA ASP A 130 -14.32 17.55 -3.10
C ASP A 130 -14.44 16.53 -1.95
#